data_AF-A0A964T255-F1
#
_entry.id   AF-A0A964T255-F1
#
_cell.length_a   1.000
_cell.length_b   1.000
_cell.length_c   1.000
_cell.angle_alpha   90.00
_cell.angle_beta   90.00
_cell.angle_gamma   90.00
#
_symmetry.space_group_name_H-M   'P 1'
#
loop_
_entity.id
_entity.type
_entity.pdbx_description
1 polymer ?
#
loop_
_entity_poly.entity_id
_entity_poly.type
_entity_poly.pdbx_seq_one_letter_code
_entity_poly.pdbx_strand_id
1 'polypeptide(L)' 'MKLWWTQLALNFAWSSTFFSGHHIDAALGIIVLLLITIIGFIAVAWRQDKVASLLFVPYASWVAFASVLNGAIWPSN' A
#
# COMPACT_ATOMS: atom_id res chain seq x y z
N MET A 1 15.77 -5.27 2.87
CA MET A 1 15.18 -6.62 2.61
C MET A 1 13.88 -6.88 3.38
N LYS A 2 13.82 -6.74 4.71
CA LYS A 2 12.59 -7.02 5.49
C LYS A 2 11.35 -6.22 5.02
N LEU A 3 11.49 -4.90 4.88
CA LEU A 3 10.43 -4.00 4.36
C LEU A 3 9.90 -4.41 2.97
N TRP A 4 10.77 -4.94 2.11
CA TRP A 4 10.40 -5.35 0.77
C TRP A 4 9.50 -6.60 0.77
N TRP A 5 9.79 -7.57 1.64
CA TRP A 5 8.92 -8.73 1.83
C TRP A 5 7.60 -8.35 2.52
N THR A 6 7.65 -7.41 3.47
CA THR A 6 6.45 -6.90 4.15
C THR A 6 5.49 -6.22 3.18
N GLN A 7 5.96 -5.32 2.30
CA GLN A 7 5.09 -4.70 1.29
C GLN A 7 4.50 -5.74 0.32
N LEU A 8 5.26 -6.77 -0.05
CA LEU A 8 4.79 -7.80 -0.99
C LEU A 8 3.65 -8.63 -0.37
N ALA A 9 3.84 -9.06 0.88
CA ALA A 9 2.82 -9.80 1.62
C ALA A 9 1.55 -8.96 1.85
N LEU A 10 1.71 -7.69 2.22
CA LEU A 10 0.59 -6.76 2.40
C LEU A 10 -0.14 -6.47 1.08
N ASN A 11 0.59 -6.35 -0.03
CA ASN A 11 0.00 -6.14 -1.35
C ASN A 11 -0.85 -7.35 -1.78
N PHE A 12 -0.36 -8.56 -1.52
CA PHE A 12 -1.08 -9.80 -1.84
C PHE A 12 -2.33 -9.99 -0.94
N ALA A 13 -2.20 -9.67 0.35
CA ALA A 13 -3.31 -9.71 1.30
C ALA A 13 -4.40 -8.71 0.90
N TRP A 14 -4.03 -7.49 0.50
CA TRP A 14 -5.01 -6.47 0.11
C TRP A 14 -5.88 -6.92 -1.08
N SER A 15 -5.27 -7.37 -2.18
CA SER A 15 -6.03 -7.83 -3.34
C SER A 15 -6.94 -9.01 -3.00
N SER A 16 -6.48 -9.95 -2.16
CA SER A 16 -7.32 -11.08 -1.73
C SER A 16 -8.49 -10.61 -0.85
N THR A 17 -8.26 -9.74 0.13
CA THR A 17 -9.33 -9.26 1.02
C THR A 17 -10.36 -8.40 0.29
N PHE A 18 -9.92 -7.56 -0.66
CA PHE A 18 -10.83 -6.71 -1.44
C PHE A 18 -11.65 -7.50 -2.46
N PHE A 19 -11.01 -8.34 -3.29
CA PHE A 19 -11.70 -9.07 -4.37
C PHE A 19 -12.33 -10.40 -3.93
N SER A 20 -11.70 -11.14 -3.01
CA SER A 20 -12.21 -12.44 -2.55
C SER A 20 -13.15 -12.29 -1.36
N GLY A 21 -12.80 -11.42 -0.40
CA GLY A 21 -13.55 -11.25 0.83
C GLY A 21 -14.71 -10.24 0.76
N HIS A 22 -14.74 -9.32 -0.21
CA HIS A 22 -15.66 -8.17 -0.23
C HIS A 22 -15.69 -7.37 1.09
N HIS A 23 -14.69 -7.55 1.95
CA HIS A 23 -14.54 -6.86 3.24
C HIS A 23 -13.77 -5.56 3.01
N ILE A 24 -14.49 -4.55 2.54
CA ILE A 24 -13.94 -3.23 2.20
C ILE A 24 -13.28 -2.57 3.42
N ASP A 25 -13.86 -2.79 4.61
CA ASP A 25 -13.36 -2.34 5.91
C ASP A 25 -11.96 -2.92 6.25
N ALA A 26 -11.81 -4.24 6.14
CA ALA A 26 -10.54 -4.91 6.37
C ALA A 26 -9.50 -4.57 5.28
N ALA A 27 -9.93 -4.47 4.02
CA ALA A 27 -9.08 -4.05 2.91
C ALA A 27 -8.55 -2.62 3.09
N LEU A 28 -9.34 -1.70 3.62
CA LEU A 28 -8.91 -0.34 3.90
C LEU A 28 -7.81 -0.30 4.98
N GLY A 29 -7.95 -1.08 6.04
CA GLY A 29 -6.89 -1.22 7.05
C GLY A 29 -5.57 -1.73 6.45
N ILE A 30 -5.64 -2.75 5.60
CA ILE A 30 -4.45 -3.34 4.96
C ILE A 30 -3.79 -2.36 3.99
N ILE A 31 -4.56 -1.62 3.18
CA ILE A 31 -3.98 -0.71 2.18
C ILE A 31 -3.32 0.52 2.82
N VAL A 32 -3.88 1.03 3.92
CA VAL A 32 -3.26 2.11 4.69
C VAL A 32 -1.94 1.63 5.32
N LEU A 33 -1.92 0.41 5.87
CA LEU A 33 -0.70 -0.18 6.41
C LEU A 33 0.37 -0.41 5.31
N LEU A 34 -0.06 -0.86 4.13
CA LEU A 34 0.79 -0.97 2.95
C LEU A 34 1.39 0.38 2.56
N LEU A 35 0.57 1.45 2.53
CA LEU A 35 1.03 2.80 2.21
C LEU A 35 2.09 3.30 3.20
N ILE A 36 1.86 3.12 4.50
CA ILE A 36 2.83 3.47 5.55
C ILE A 36 4.14 2.70 5.35
N THR A 37 4.05 1.41 5.03
CA THR A 37 5.22 0.56 4.78
C THR A 37 6.03 1.04 3.57
N ILE A 38 5.36 1.43 2.47
CA ILE A 38 5.99 1.96 1.26
C ILE A 38 6.68 3.30 1.55
N ILE A 39 5.99 4.22 2.23
CA ILE A 39 6.57 5.53 2.60
C ILE A 39 7.79 5.34 3.51
N GLY A 40 7.70 4.44 4.49
CA GLY A 40 8.83 4.08 5.35
C GLY A 40 10.00 3.50 4.56
N PHE A 41 9.73 2.63 3.58
CA PHE A 41 10.76 2.10 2.68
C PHE A 41 11.42 3.21 1.85
N ILE A 42 10.62 4.13 1.27
CA ILE A 42 11.13 5.28 0.52
C ILE A 42 12.00 6.17 1.41
N ALA A 43 11.57 6.49 2.63
CA ALA A 43 12.33 7.35 3.55
C ALA A 43 13.69 6.75 3.94
N VAL A 44 13.73 5.44 4.20
CA VAL A 44 14.97 4.71 4.51
C VAL A 44 15.87 4.59 3.27
N ALA A 45 15.28 4.27 2.13
CA ALA A 45 15.99 4.13 0.86
C ALA A 45 16.51 5.49 0.35
N TRP A 46 15.87 6.61 0.68
CA TRP A 46 16.24 7.95 0.20
C TRP A 46 17.67 8.35 0.56
N ARG A 47 18.15 7.87 1.70
CA ARG A 47 19.52 8.12 2.18
C ARG A 47 20.57 7.20 1.56
N GLN A 48 20.16 6.03 1.06
CA GLN A 48 21.06 5.04 0.46
C GLN A 48 21.09 5.18 -1.07
N ASP A 49 19.93 5.26 -1.70
CA ASP A 49 19.80 5.28 -3.15
C ASP A 49 18.54 6.06 -3.59
N LYS A 50 18.77 7.29 -4.09
CA LYS A 50 17.70 8.19 -4.53
C LYS A 50 16.96 7.65 -5.73
N VAL A 51 17.62 6.91 -6.62
CA VAL A 51 17.01 6.35 -7.83
C VAL A 51 16.01 5.28 -7.45
N ALA A 52 16.41 4.34 -6.59
CA ALA A 52 15.51 3.32 -6.07
C ALA A 52 14.28 3.94 -5.39
N SER A 53 14.50 4.99 -4.61
CA SER A 53 13.41 5.70 -3.93
C SER A 53 12.46 6.40 -4.89
N LEU A 54 12.97 7.02 -5.96
CA LEU A 54 12.17 7.67 -7.00
C LEU A 54 11.29 6.68 -7.76
N LEU A 55 11.77 5.46 -8.03
CA LEU A 55 10.96 4.42 -8.68
C LEU A 55 9.78 3.97 -7.82
N PHE A 56 9.87 4.10 -6.49
CA PHE A 56 8.80 3.76 -5.57
C PHE A 56 7.77 4.90 -5.37
N VAL A 57 8.10 6.13 -5.75
CA VAL A 57 7.15 7.28 -5.68
C VAL A 57 5.86 7.04 -6.47
N PRO A 58 5.89 6.67 -7.77
CA PRO A 58 4.65 6.42 -8.53
C PRO A 58 3.84 5.26 -7.94
N TYR A 59 4.51 4.25 -7.36
CA TYR A 59 3.84 3.16 -6.66
C TYR A 59 3.13 3.64 -5.38
N ALA A 60 3.78 4.50 -4.58
CA ALA A 60 3.16 5.11 -3.41
C ALA A 60 1.93 5.96 -3.79
N SER A 61 2.02 6.74 -4.87
CA SER A 61 0.89 7.53 -5.39
C SER A 61 -0.28 6.64 -5.81
N TRP A 62 -0.02 5.51 -6.46
CA TRP A 62 -1.06 4.54 -6.81
C TRP A 62 -1.74 3.95 -5.58
N VAL A 63 -0.97 3.51 -4.58
CA VAL A 63 -1.52 2.94 -3.34
C VAL A 63 -2.31 3.98 -2.54
N ALA A 64 -1.86 5.24 -2.53
CA ALA A 64 -2.62 6.34 -1.94
C ALA A 64 -3.97 6.55 -2.65
N PHE A 65 -3.97 6.56 -3.99
CA PHE A 65 -5.21 6.64 -4.76
C PHE A 65 -6.15 5.47 -4.49
N ALA A 66 -5.63 4.24 -4.47
CA ALA A 66 -6.41 3.05 -4.14
C ALA A 66 -6.98 3.09 -2.71
N SER A 67 -6.28 3.72 -1.77
CA SER A 67 -6.73 3.90 -0.38
C SER A 67 -7.92 4.85 -0.32
N VAL A 68 -7.85 5.96 -1.06
CA VAL A 68 -8.97 6.91 -1.21
C VAL A 68 -10.16 6.25 -1.91
N LEU A 69 -9.91 5.45 -2.96
CA LEU A 69 -10.95 4.70 -3.66
C LEU A 69 -11.66 3.71 -2.72
N ASN A 70 -10.92 2.97 -1.89
CA ASN A 70 -11.50 2.07 -0.89
C ASN A 70 -12.34 2.83 0.14
N GLY A 71 -11.86 3.98 0.61
CA GLY A 71 -12.60 4.85 1.53
C GLY A 71 -13.83 5.50 0.92
N ALA A 72 -13.84 5.77 -0.38
CA ALA A 72 -15.02 6.26 -1.09
C ALA A 72 -16.08 5.15 -1.29
N ILE A 73 -15.64 3.90 -1.49
CA ILE A 73 -16.53 2.74 -1.67
C ILE A 73 -17.14 2.30 -0.32
N TRP A 74 -16.44 2.44 0.81
CA TRP A 74 -16.98 2.05 2.13
C TRP A 74 -18.37 2.65 2.42
N PRO A 75 -18.60 3.98 2.39
CA PRO A 75 -19.90 4.55 2.74
C PRO A 75 -21.01 4.25 1.72
N SER A 76 -20.72 3.57 0.61
CA SER A 76 -21.70 3.20 -0.43
C SER A 76 -22.12 1.72 -0.39
N ASN A 77 -21.79 0.98 0.68
CA ASN A 77 -22.29 -0.38 0.95
C ASN A 77 -23.40 -0.40 2.00
#